data_AF-A0A4S8KNG8-F1
#
_entry.id   AF-A0A4S8KNG8-F1
#
_cell.length_a   1.000
_cell.length_b   1.000
_cell.length_c   1.000
_cell.angle_alpha   90.00
_cell.angle_beta   90.00
_cell.angle_gamma   90.00
#
_symmetry.space_group_name_H-M   'P 1'
#
loop_
_entity.id
_entity.type
_entity.pdbx_description
1 polymer ?
#
loop_
_entity_poly.entity_id
_entity_poly.type
_entity_poly.pdbx_seq_one_letter_code
_entity_poly.pdbx_strand_id
1 'polypeptide(L)'
;MSTTPLDLNNIQGLVQCWYPQRRPRRTSSLRFKTPPLFRTALLALIPFIKTAAQAQADQKSIADHKLKGLTTLIPMTGTQIAFSNAGLTKLGITGVATPGVADPNSDPFLKGQFKDSKNIGDAGTGPDSDFVPAWDPAFGNANIHGVIFIGGSDHLTVDAELAKTKLILGLSVKEVIQIRGDTRPKDQSGHEHFGFLDGISNPTIIGFNDKNAPPGPKPVDRSVLLTGQLHIESCCASAC
;
A
#
# COMPACT_ATOMS: atom_id res chain seq x y z
N MET A 1 -28.98 12.50 -2.18
CA MET A 1 -28.78 11.11 -1.68
C MET A 1 -27.83 11.19 -0.50
N SER A 2 -28.15 10.55 0.62
CA SER A 2 -27.28 10.53 1.81
C SER A 2 -26.04 9.69 1.49
N THR A 3 -24.88 10.33 1.37
CA THR A 3 -23.62 9.62 1.15
C THR A 3 -23.19 9.02 2.48
N THR A 4 -23.12 7.69 2.56
CA THR A 4 -22.56 7.02 3.73
C THR A 4 -21.12 7.54 3.92
N PRO A 5 -20.79 8.04 5.12
CA PRO A 5 -19.41 8.44 5.44
C PRO A 5 -18.45 7.27 5.22
N LEU A 6 -17.22 7.55 4.81
CA LEU A 6 -16.18 6.52 4.72
C LEU A 6 -15.90 5.94 6.11
N ASP A 7 -15.96 4.62 6.23
CA ASP A 7 -15.50 3.93 7.44
C ASP A 7 -13.97 3.79 7.42
N LEU A 8 -13.31 4.76 8.05
CA LEU A 8 -11.85 4.81 8.14
C LEU A 8 -11.26 3.68 9.02
N ASN A 9 -12.07 2.96 9.80
CA ASN A 9 -11.60 1.79 10.54
C ASN A 9 -11.54 0.53 9.66
N ASN A 10 -12.19 0.55 8.50
CA ASN A 10 -12.21 -0.56 7.55
C ASN A 10 -11.34 -0.31 6.31
N ILE A 11 -10.52 0.74 6.34
CA ILE A 11 -9.58 1.08 5.26
C ILE A 11 -8.16 0.92 5.82
N GLN A 12 -7.29 0.23 5.08
CA GLN A 12 -5.88 0.11 5.41
C GLN A 12 -5.18 1.48 5.31
N GLY A 13 -4.46 1.88 6.36
CA GLY A 13 -3.99 3.26 6.55
C GLY A 13 -2.98 3.77 5.52
N LEU A 14 -2.26 2.87 4.83
CA LEU A 14 -1.39 3.26 3.71
C LEU A 14 -2.16 3.82 2.51
N VAL A 15 -3.43 3.45 2.35
CA VAL A 15 -4.31 4.01 1.32
C VAL A 15 -4.64 5.47 1.63
N GLN A 16 -4.73 5.84 2.92
CA GLN A 16 -5.19 7.17 3.33
C GLN A 16 -4.11 8.23 3.35
N CYS A 17 -2.93 7.83 3.75
CA CYS A 17 -1.86 8.76 3.92
C CYS A 17 -0.57 7.97 3.95
N TRP A 18 0.31 8.41 3.06
CA TRP A 18 1.75 8.35 3.22
C TRP A 18 2.10 8.29 4.71
N TYR A 19 2.49 7.09 5.15
CA TYR A 19 3.30 6.94 6.36
C TYR A 19 4.32 8.06 6.30
N PRO A 20 4.55 8.90 7.33
CA PRO A 20 5.50 9.99 7.21
C PRO A 20 6.82 9.40 6.74
N GLN A 21 7.10 9.53 5.44
CA GLN A 21 8.02 8.62 4.76
C GLN A 21 9.46 8.84 5.19
N ARG A 22 9.69 9.78 6.11
CA ARG A 22 10.92 10.19 6.81
C ARG A 22 11.59 9.07 7.63
N ARG A 23 11.30 7.81 7.34
CA ARG A 23 11.36 6.72 8.32
C ARG A 23 11.58 5.36 7.65
N PRO A 24 12.24 4.43 8.35
CA PRO A 24 12.52 3.12 7.79
C PRO A 24 11.27 2.33 7.48
N ARG A 25 11.37 1.54 6.39
CA ARG A 25 10.35 0.62 5.94
C ARG A 25 10.93 -0.75 5.63
N ARG A 26 10.23 -1.79 6.03
CA ARG A 26 10.44 -3.18 5.57
C ARG A 26 9.29 -3.59 4.68
N THR A 27 9.62 -4.13 3.51
CA THR A 27 8.66 -4.73 2.58
C THR A 27 9.04 -6.20 2.41
N SER A 28 8.17 -7.11 2.85
CA SER A 28 8.43 -8.55 2.80
C SER A 28 7.46 -9.22 1.83
N SER A 29 7.99 -9.78 0.75
CA SER A 29 7.23 -10.56 -0.23
C SER A 29 7.10 -12.00 0.24
N LEU A 30 5.88 -12.55 0.19
CA LEU A 30 5.53 -13.81 0.82
C LEU A 30 4.96 -14.81 -0.19
N ARG A 31 5.29 -16.08 0.04
CA ARG A 31 4.59 -17.24 -0.53
C ARG A 31 3.82 -17.96 0.55
N PHE A 32 2.53 -18.15 0.36
CA PHE A 32 1.70 -18.99 1.23
C PHE A 32 2.04 -20.47 1.03
N LYS A 33 2.35 -21.18 2.12
CA LYS A 33 2.60 -22.62 2.11
C LYS A 33 1.29 -23.39 2.23
N THR A 34 0.53 -23.10 3.29
CA THR A 34 -0.69 -23.84 3.63
C THR A 34 -1.86 -22.86 3.82
N PRO A 35 -2.82 -22.79 2.88
CA PRO A 35 -3.91 -21.82 2.92
C PRO A 35 -4.73 -21.82 4.22
N PRO A 36 -5.12 -22.98 4.81
CA PRO A 36 -5.83 -22.98 6.10
C PRO A 36 -5.02 -22.35 7.23
N LEU A 37 -3.74 -22.73 7.38
CA LEU A 37 -2.86 -22.15 8.40
C LEU A 37 -2.65 -20.66 8.20
N PHE A 38 -2.52 -20.22 6.94
CA PHE A 38 -2.38 -18.80 6.63
C PHE A 38 -3.63 -18.01 7.00
N ARG A 39 -4.84 -18.54 6.74
CA ARG A 39 -6.09 -17.86 7.13
C ARG A 39 -6.20 -17.72 8.65
N THR A 40 -5.83 -18.76 9.41
CA THR A 40 -5.77 -18.69 10.88
C THR A 40 -4.74 -17.65 11.36
N ALA A 41 -3.54 -17.66 10.79
CA ALA A 41 -2.51 -16.67 11.13
C ALA A 41 -2.92 -15.24 10.75
N LEU A 42 -3.61 -15.07 9.62
CA LEU A 42 -4.12 -13.79 9.17
C LEU A 42 -5.15 -13.23 10.16
N LEU A 43 -6.06 -14.05 10.70
CA LEU A 43 -6.99 -13.61 11.74
C LEU A 43 -6.28 -13.05 12.98
N ALA A 44 -5.15 -13.66 13.36
CA ALA A 44 -4.31 -13.15 14.45
C ALA A 44 -3.51 -11.89 14.08
N LEU A 45 -3.25 -11.66 12.78
CA LEU A 45 -2.55 -10.48 12.29
C LEU A 45 -3.47 -9.25 12.14
N ILE A 46 -4.75 -9.45 11.80
CA ILE A 46 -5.72 -8.36 11.53
C ILE A 46 -5.71 -7.25 12.60
N PRO A 47 -5.69 -7.53 13.92
CA PRO A 47 -5.66 -6.49 14.95
C PRO A 47 -4.43 -5.55 14.89
N PHE A 48 -3.37 -5.96 14.20
CA PHE A 48 -2.13 -5.18 14.05
C PHE A 48 -2.05 -4.43 12.71
N ILE A 49 -3.02 -4.63 11.81
CA ILE A 49 -3.09 -3.87 10.57
C ILE A 49 -3.55 -2.45 10.90
N LYS A 50 -2.72 -1.47 10.52
CA LYS A 50 -2.96 -0.06 10.83
C LYS A 50 -4.08 0.47 9.95
N THR A 51 -5.17 0.92 10.56
CA THR A 51 -6.31 1.50 9.85
C THR A 51 -6.05 2.95 9.46
N ALA A 52 -6.88 3.46 8.56
CA ALA A 52 -6.89 4.84 8.09
C ALA A 52 -7.19 5.81 9.25
N ALA A 53 -8.16 5.49 10.10
CA ALA A 53 -8.46 6.23 11.32
C ALA A 53 -7.27 6.31 12.28
N GLN A 54 -6.59 5.18 12.51
CA GLN A 54 -5.39 5.15 13.35
C GLN A 54 -4.25 5.98 12.74
N ALA A 55 -4.05 5.91 11.42
CA ALA A 55 -3.05 6.71 10.72
C ALA A 55 -3.32 8.22 10.83
N GLN A 56 -4.59 8.65 10.79
CA GLN A 56 -4.95 10.06 11.02
C GLN A 56 -4.68 10.50 12.47
N ALA A 57 -5.01 9.66 13.46
CA ALA A 57 -4.71 9.93 14.85
C ALA A 57 -3.20 10.07 15.09
N ASP A 58 -2.42 9.15 14.53
CA ASP A 58 -0.96 9.15 14.51
C ASP A 58 -0.39 10.46 13.93
N GLN A 59 -0.92 10.92 12.79
CA GLN A 59 -0.53 12.20 12.19
C GLN A 59 -0.86 13.40 13.08
N LYS A 60 -2.06 13.40 13.69
CA LYS A 60 -2.44 14.44 14.64
C LYS A 60 -1.51 14.47 15.84
N SER A 61 -1.16 13.33 16.41
CA SER A 61 -0.19 13.24 17.51
C SER A 61 1.18 13.80 17.12
N ILE A 62 1.66 13.51 15.91
CA ILE A 62 2.92 14.07 15.40
C ILE A 62 2.83 15.59 15.22
N ALA A 63 1.72 16.10 14.67
CA ALA A 63 1.50 17.53 14.50
C ALA A 63 1.46 18.25 15.86
N ASP A 64 0.70 17.72 16.82
CA ASP A 64 0.57 18.26 18.18
C ASP A 64 1.92 18.22 18.92
N HIS A 65 2.74 17.18 18.72
CA HIS A 65 4.08 17.05 19.29
C HIS A 65 5.04 18.13 18.75
N LYS A 66 4.98 18.40 17.44
CA LYS A 66 5.74 19.48 16.81
C LYS A 66 5.28 20.87 17.26
N LEU A 67 3.97 21.08 17.41
CA LEU A 67 3.41 22.35 17.89
C LEU A 67 3.87 22.68 19.32
N LYS A 68 4.16 21.66 20.14
CA LYS A 68 4.76 21.82 21.48
C LYS A 68 6.27 22.09 21.44
N GLY A 69 6.88 22.21 20.25
CA GLY A 69 8.32 22.42 20.09
C GLY A 69 9.18 21.18 20.35
N LEU A 70 8.56 20.00 20.50
CA LEU A 70 9.29 18.76 20.76
C LEU A 70 9.92 18.22 19.47
N THR A 71 11.22 17.93 19.52
CA THR A 71 12.01 17.48 18.37
C THR A 71 12.23 15.97 18.35
N THR A 72 11.87 15.27 19.44
CA THR A 72 11.95 13.82 19.55
C THR A 72 10.90 13.12 18.70
N LEU A 73 11.17 11.86 18.36
CA LEU A 73 10.20 11.02 17.65
C LEU A 73 9.24 10.38 18.63
N ILE A 74 7.98 10.25 18.20
CA ILE A 74 7.02 9.39 18.87
C ILE A 74 7.26 7.97 18.34
N PRO A 75 7.57 6.98 19.21
CA PRO A 75 7.74 5.60 18.78
C PRO A 75 6.44 5.02 18.24
N MET A 76 6.43 4.64 16.96
CA MET A 76 5.21 4.25 16.25
C MET A 76 5.53 3.25 15.14
N THR A 77 4.62 2.30 14.89
CA THR A 77 4.66 1.35 13.77
C THR A 77 3.31 1.26 13.07
N GLY A 78 3.34 0.75 11.83
CA GLY A 78 2.15 0.48 11.06
C GLY A 78 2.41 -0.64 10.07
N THR A 79 1.64 -1.71 10.24
CA THR A 79 1.66 -2.90 9.42
C THR A 79 0.52 -2.84 8.41
N GLN A 80 0.80 -3.23 7.17
CA GLN A 80 -0.16 -3.33 6.08
C GLN A 80 0.07 -4.62 5.31
N ILE A 81 -0.97 -5.13 4.66
CA ILE A 81 -0.91 -6.35 3.87
C ILE A 81 -1.66 -6.20 2.54
N ALA A 82 -1.08 -6.72 1.48
CA ALA A 82 -1.72 -6.82 0.17
C ALA A 82 -1.51 -8.21 -0.44
N PHE A 83 -2.39 -8.57 -1.37
CA PHE A 83 -2.43 -9.88 -2.02
C PHE A 83 -2.32 -9.72 -3.53
N SER A 84 -1.55 -10.60 -4.17
CA SER A 84 -1.57 -10.74 -5.63
C SER A 84 -2.75 -11.61 -6.08
N ASN A 85 -3.09 -11.57 -7.37
CA ASN A 85 -4.07 -12.51 -7.92
C ASN A 85 -3.69 -13.98 -7.66
N ALA A 86 -2.40 -14.33 -7.79
CA ALA A 86 -1.91 -15.67 -7.48
C ALA A 86 -2.14 -16.05 -6.00
N GLY A 87 -1.98 -15.09 -5.07
CA GLY A 87 -2.28 -15.30 -3.66
C GLY A 87 -3.75 -15.47 -3.37
N LEU A 88 -4.62 -14.66 -3.96
CA LEU A 88 -6.08 -14.81 -3.83
C LEU A 88 -6.54 -16.17 -4.35
N THR A 89 -6.07 -16.56 -5.54
CA THR A 89 -6.35 -17.88 -6.13
C THR A 89 -5.86 -19.01 -5.22
N LYS A 90 -4.66 -18.89 -4.64
CA LYS A 90 -4.11 -19.88 -3.69
C LYS A 90 -4.95 -20.02 -2.42
N LEU A 91 -5.66 -18.97 -2.02
CA LEU A 91 -6.58 -18.95 -0.88
C LEU A 91 -8.00 -19.42 -1.25
N GLY A 92 -8.26 -19.78 -2.50
CA GLY A 92 -9.58 -20.15 -2.99
C GLY A 92 -10.51 -18.96 -3.23
N ILE A 93 -9.96 -17.75 -3.32
CA ILE A 93 -10.70 -16.53 -3.66
C ILE A 93 -10.55 -16.32 -5.17
N THR A 94 -11.56 -16.74 -5.92
CA THR A 94 -11.61 -16.69 -7.39
C THR A 94 -12.73 -15.77 -7.88
N GLY A 95 -12.73 -15.41 -9.16
CA GLY A 95 -13.76 -14.54 -9.74
C GLY A 95 -13.64 -13.07 -9.32
N VAL A 96 -12.44 -12.66 -8.88
CA VAL A 96 -12.13 -11.26 -8.61
C VAL A 96 -12.10 -10.50 -9.93
N ALA A 97 -12.84 -9.40 -10.01
CA ALA A 97 -12.81 -8.48 -11.13
C ALA A 97 -12.25 -7.14 -10.67
N THR A 98 -11.38 -6.53 -11.48
CA THR A 98 -10.92 -5.17 -11.24
C THR A 98 -11.98 -4.18 -11.71
N PRO A 99 -12.52 -3.31 -10.84
CA PRO A 99 -13.49 -2.30 -11.26
C PRO A 99 -12.96 -1.44 -12.40
N GLY A 100 -13.78 -1.22 -13.42
CA GLY A 100 -13.41 -0.44 -14.60
C GLY A 100 -12.67 -1.22 -15.71
N VAL A 101 -12.40 -2.52 -15.51
CA VAL A 101 -11.81 -3.38 -16.54
C VAL A 101 -12.88 -4.29 -17.14
N ALA A 102 -13.21 -4.08 -18.41
CA ALA A 102 -14.28 -4.82 -19.10
C ALA A 102 -13.86 -6.23 -19.57
N ASP A 103 -12.61 -6.37 -20.04
CA ASP A 103 -12.06 -7.67 -20.47
C ASP A 103 -11.03 -8.17 -19.44
N PRO A 104 -11.31 -9.27 -18.73
CA PRO A 104 -10.38 -9.88 -17.78
C PRO A 104 -9.01 -10.26 -18.37
N ASN A 105 -8.92 -10.50 -19.69
CA ASN A 105 -7.63 -10.83 -20.33
C ASN A 105 -6.70 -9.62 -20.43
N SER A 106 -7.27 -8.41 -20.38
CA SER A 106 -6.54 -7.14 -20.36
C SER A 106 -6.26 -6.62 -18.95
N ASP A 107 -6.72 -7.33 -17.92
CA ASP A 107 -6.58 -6.89 -16.53
C ASP A 107 -5.14 -7.11 -16.03
N PRO A 108 -4.38 -6.03 -15.74
CA PRO A 108 -2.99 -6.15 -15.30
C PRO A 108 -2.87 -6.81 -13.92
N PHE A 109 -3.87 -6.68 -13.05
CA PHE A 109 -3.88 -7.35 -11.74
C PHE A 109 -4.05 -8.86 -11.90
N LEU A 110 -4.98 -9.30 -12.77
CA LEU A 110 -5.19 -10.73 -13.02
C LEU A 110 -4.02 -11.35 -13.78
N LYS A 111 -3.45 -10.63 -14.75
CA LYS A 111 -2.30 -11.06 -15.55
C LYS A 111 -1.02 -11.15 -14.71
N GLY A 112 -0.81 -10.19 -13.80
CA GLY A 112 0.37 -10.06 -12.96
C GLY A 112 1.53 -9.35 -13.67
N GLN A 113 2.27 -8.53 -12.92
CA GLN A 113 3.26 -7.61 -13.46
C GLN A 113 4.41 -8.30 -14.23
N PHE A 114 4.84 -9.50 -13.83
CA PHE A 114 5.90 -10.22 -14.55
C PHE A 114 5.54 -10.47 -16.02
N LYS A 115 4.30 -10.89 -16.29
CA LYS A 115 3.79 -11.10 -17.65
C LYS A 115 3.43 -9.80 -18.36
N ASP A 116 3.24 -8.72 -17.62
CA ASP A 116 2.92 -7.40 -18.16
C ASP A 116 4.16 -6.51 -18.33
N SER A 117 5.33 -6.97 -17.89
CA SER A 117 6.60 -6.24 -17.88
C SER A 117 6.98 -5.65 -19.25
N LYS A 118 6.75 -6.41 -20.33
CA LYS A 118 6.97 -5.91 -21.70
C LYS A 118 6.09 -4.72 -22.05
N ASN A 119 4.81 -4.77 -21.66
CA ASN A 119 3.84 -3.70 -21.96
C ASN A 119 4.18 -2.40 -21.23
N ILE A 120 4.77 -2.49 -20.03
CA ILE A 120 5.25 -1.33 -19.26
C ILE A 120 6.66 -0.87 -19.67
N GLY A 121 7.26 -1.50 -20.68
CA GLY A 121 8.52 -1.07 -21.29
C GLY A 121 9.78 -1.57 -20.56
N ASP A 122 9.67 -2.60 -19.72
CA ASP A 122 10.83 -3.14 -19.02
C ASP A 122 11.83 -3.76 -19.99
N ALA A 123 13.11 -3.68 -19.63
CA ALA A 123 14.17 -4.39 -20.33
C ALA A 123 14.07 -5.90 -20.09
N GLY A 124 14.34 -6.71 -21.11
CA GLY A 124 14.28 -8.16 -21.02
C GLY A 124 14.62 -8.84 -22.34
N THR A 125 14.42 -10.15 -22.37
CA THR A 125 14.74 -10.99 -23.53
C THR A 125 13.56 -11.88 -23.91
N GLY A 126 13.47 -12.26 -25.18
CA GLY A 126 12.46 -13.19 -25.69
C GLY A 126 11.33 -12.52 -26.49
N PRO A 127 10.52 -13.33 -27.20
CA PRO A 127 9.36 -12.85 -27.98
C PRO A 127 8.20 -12.45 -27.06
N ASP A 128 7.15 -11.81 -27.60
CA ASP A 128 5.98 -11.35 -26.83
C ASP A 128 5.34 -12.43 -25.96
N SER A 129 5.23 -13.66 -26.46
CA SER A 129 4.62 -14.79 -25.74
C SER A 129 5.42 -15.26 -24.54
N ASP A 130 6.75 -15.05 -24.56
CA ASP A 130 7.70 -15.65 -23.62
C ASP A 130 8.73 -14.61 -23.14
N PHE A 131 8.31 -13.35 -23.05
CA PHE A 131 9.18 -12.26 -22.61
C PHE A 131 9.58 -12.47 -21.15
N VAL A 132 10.89 -12.43 -20.89
CA VAL A 132 11.47 -12.54 -19.55
C VAL A 132 12.11 -11.20 -19.20
N PRO A 133 11.57 -10.44 -18.23
CA PRO A 133 12.16 -9.18 -17.80
C PRO A 133 13.48 -9.42 -17.07
N ALA A 134 14.41 -8.47 -17.21
CA ALA A 134 15.71 -8.45 -16.54
C ALA A 134 15.61 -8.00 -15.07
N TRP A 135 14.68 -8.61 -14.33
CA TRP A 135 14.44 -8.31 -12.92
C TRP A 135 15.35 -9.12 -12.00
N ASP A 136 15.43 -8.72 -10.72
CA ASP A 136 15.97 -9.58 -9.67
C ASP A 136 15.22 -10.93 -9.69
N PRO A 137 15.92 -12.08 -9.69
CA PRO A 137 15.30 -13.41 -9.73
C PRO A 137 14.19 -13.63 -8.70
N ALA A 138 14.25 -12.95 -7.54
CA ALA A 138 13.23 -13.03 -6.51
C ALA A 138 11.87 -12.43 -6.93
N PHE A 139 11.85 -11.52 -7.90
CA PHE A 139 10.62 -10.98 -8.51
C PHE A 139 10.26 -11.65 -9.84
N GLY A 140 11.04 -12.63 -10.28
CA GLY A 140 10.75 -13.39 -11.49
C GLY A 140 9.49 -14.26 -11.37
N ASN A 141 9.52 -15.49 -11.87
CA ASN A 141 8.40 -16.43 -11.71
C ASN A 141 8.25 -16.98 -10.26
N ALA A 142 8.62 -16.18 -9.24
CA ALA A 142 8.69 -16.55 -7.84
C ALA A 142 7.32 -16.74 -7.17
N ASN A 143 6.21 -16.54 -7.89
CA ASN A 143 4.84 -16.67 -7.41
C ASN A 143 4.62 -15.96 -6.07
N ILE A 144 4.93 -14.65 -6.01
CA ILE A 144 4.65 -13.84 -4.82
C ILE A 144 3.13 -13.81 -4.61
N HIS A 145 2.67 -14.30 -3.47
CA HIS A 145 1.24 -14.41 -3.13
C HIS A 145 0.73 -13.18 -2.37
N GLY A 146 1.60 -12.54 -1.59
CA GLY A 146 1.25 -11.35 -0.84
C GLY A 146 2.48 -10.59 -0.41
N VAL A 147 2.26 -9.40 0.12
CA VAL A 147 3.31 -8.52 0.60
C VAL A 147 2.87 -7.90 1.91
N ILE A 148 3.82 -7.77 2.84
CA ILE A 148 3.64 -7.02 4.09
C ILE A 148 4.55 -5.80 4.07
N PHE A 149 3.98 -4.66 4.42
CA PHE A 149 4.69 -3.40 4.61
C PHE A 149 4.68 -3.03 6.09
N ILE A 150 5.85 -2.74 6.64
CA ILE A 150 5.99 -2.24 8.01
C ILE A 150 6.81 -0.96 7.94
N GLY A 151 6.18 0.16 8.28
CA GLY A 151 6.85 1.44 8.51
C GLY A 151 6.88 1.75 10.00
N GLY A 152 7.85 2.54 10.45
CA GLY A 152 7.92 2.95 11.85
C GLY A 152 8.99 3.99 12.15
N SER A 153 9.02 4.53 13.36
CA SER A 153 9.89 5.66 13.75
C SER A 153 11.39 5.45 13.53
N ASP A 154 11.86 4.21 13.66
CA ASP A 154 13.28 3.81 13.64
C ASP A 154 13.39 2.30 13.35
N HIS A 155 14.63 1.81 13.12
CA HIS A 155 14.85 0.42 12.75
C HIS A 155 14.49 -0.57 13.85
N LEU A 156 14.73 -0.24 15.12
CA LEU A 156 14.43 -1.15 16.23
C LEU A 156 12.93 -1.37 16.35
N THR A 157 12.16 -0.29 16.26
CA THR A 157 10.71 -0.28 16.30
C THR A 157 10.12 -1.07 15.12
N VAL A 158 10.67 -0.91 13.92
CA VAL A 158 10.25 -1.67 12.72
C VAL A 158 10.65 -3.15 12.78
N ASP A 159 11.87 -3.45 13.22
CA ASP A 159 12.37 -4.83 13.28
C ASP A 159 11.66 -5.64 14.39
N ALA A 160 11.25 -5.00 15.48
CA ALA A 160 10.40 -5.61 16.51
C ALA A 160 9.01 -5.99 15.97
N GLU A 161 8.36 -5.08 15.23
CA GLU A 161 7.05 -5.36 14.61
C GLU A 161 7.16 -6.41 13.49
N LEU A 162 8.27 -6.41 12.74
CA LEU A 162 8.57 -7.46 11.76
C LEU A 162 8.76 -8.82 12.43
N ALA A 163 9.52 -8.90 13.53
CA ALA A 163 9.73 -10.15 14.27
C ALA A 163 8.41 -10.71 14.80
N LYS A 164 7.56 -9.85 15.37
CA LYS A 164 6.20 -10.20 15.81
C LYS A 164 5.33 -10.68 14.66
N THR A 165 5.35 -9.99 13.52
CA THR A 165 4.60 -10.38 12.32
C THR A 165 5.06 -11.74 11.79
N LYS A 166 6.38 -11.97 11.74
CA LYS A 166 6.98 -13.26 11.35
C LYS A 166 6.58 -14.38 12.31
N LEU A 167 6.50 -14.09 13.61
CA LEU A 167 6.03 -15.06 14.61
C LEU A 167 4.56 -15.43 14.40
N ILE A 168 3.69 -14.45 14.16
CA ILE A 168 2.25 -14.68 13.92
C ILE A 168 2.04 -15.51 12.65
N LEU A 169 2.71 -15.15 11.55
CA LEU A 169 2.60 -15.89 10.29
C LEU A 169 3.27 -17.26 10.37
N GLY A 170 4.38 -17.37 11.09
CA GLY A 170 5.10 -18.60 11.35
C GLY A 170 5.29 -19.47 10.11
N LEU A 171 4.93 -20.75 10.24
CA LEU A 171 5.08 -21.73 9.17
C LEU A 171 4.04 -21.60 8.04
N SER A 172 3.06 -20.71 8.15
CA SER A 172 2.05 -20.54 7.10
C SER A 172 2.59 -19.90 5.82
N VAL A 173 3.75 -19.23 5.91
CA VAL A 173 4.39 -18.52 4.79
C VAL A 173 5.86 -18.90 4.60
N LYS A 174 6.40 -18.55 3.45
CA LYS A 174 7.84 -18.46 3.15
C LYS A 174 8.13 -17.04 2.67
N GLU A 175 9.10 -16.38 3.27
CA GLU A 175 9.62 -15.12 2.74
C GLU A 175 10.37 -15.38 1.43
N VAL A 176 10.05 -14.61 0.40
CA VAL A 176 10.70 -14.67 -0.92
C VAL A 176 11.86 -13.69 -0.95
N ILE A 177 11.59 -12.44 -0.61
CA ILE A 177 12.56 -11.35 -0.53
C ILE A 177 12.06 -10.32 0.47
N GLN A 178 13.00 -9.65 1.14
CA GLN A 178 12.73 -8.52 2.01
C GLN A 178 13.53 -7.32 1.53
N ILE A 179 12.85 -6.23 1.20
CA ILE A 179 13.47 -4.95 0.83
C ILE A 179 13.36 -3.99 2.00
N ARG A 180 14.45 -3.27 2.25
CA ARG A 180 14.48 -2.16 3.20
C ARG A 180 14.53 -0.84 2.44
N GLY A 181 13.66 0.08 2.81
CA GLY A 181 13.71 1.47 2.36
C GLY A 181 14.07 2.39 3.52
N ASP A 182 14.90 3.40 3.24
CA ASP A 182 15.27 4.46 4.17
C ASP A 182 15.18 5.80 3.47
N THR A 183 14.81 6.86 4.19
CA THR A 183 14.97 8.21 3.64
C THR A 183 16.42 8.59 3.54
N ARG A 184 16.71 9.40 2.53
CA ARG A 184 17.98 10.10 2.42
C ARG A 184 18.20 10.99 3.66
N PRO A 185 19.45 11.11 4.14
CA PRO A 185 19.75 11.78 5.40
C PRO A 185 19.58 13.30 5.33
N LYS A 186 19.41 13.93 6.49
CA LYS A 186 19.48 15.39 6.69
C LYS A 186 18.54 16.19 5.75
N ASP A 187 19.08 17.17 5.05
CA ASP A 187 18.44 18.08 4.11
C ASP A 187 17.88 17.36 2.87
N GLN A 188 18.41 16.18 2.57
CA GLN A 188 17.92 15.35 1.48
C GLN A 188 16.68 14.52 1.87
N SER A 189 16.22 14.59 3.13
CA SER A 189 14.99 13.92 3.57
C SER A 189 13.79 14.42 2.76
N GLY A 190 13.12 13.49 2.06
CA GLY A 190 11.99 13.79 1.18
C GLY A 190 12.39 13.95 -0.29
N HIS A 191 13.69 14.03 -0.59
CA HIS A 191 14.18 13.99 -1.95
C HIS A 191 14.46 12.54 -2.36
N GLU A 192 14.16 12.21 -3.62
CA GLU A 192 14.57 10.94 -4.21
C GLU A 192 16.08 10.94 -4.54
N HIS A 193 16.61 9.87 -5.14
CA HIS A 193 18.05 9.68 -5.29
C HIS A 193 18.71 10.59 -6.33
N PHE A 194 17.96 11.11 -7.31
CA PHE A 194 18.43 12.12 -8.26
C PHE A 194 18.43 13.54 -7.66
N GLY A 195 17.82 13.74 -6.48
CA GLY A 195 17.87 14.98 -5.73
C GLY A 195 16.62 15.86 -5.81
N PHE A 196 15.52 15.39 -6.40
CA PHE A 196 14.25 16.11 -6.50
C PHE A 196 13.33 15.79 -5.32
N LEU A 197 12.62 16.80 -4.83
CA LEU A 197 11.64 16.65 -3.75
C LEU A 197 10.44 15.83 -4.25
N ASP A 198 10.18 14.70 -3.62
CA ASP A 198 9.14 13.73 -4.03
C ASP A 198 7.89 13.81 -3.14
N GLY A 199 6.78 13.27 -3.62
CA GLY A 199 5.52 13.15 -2.87
C GLY A 199 4.73 14.45 -2.72
N ILE A 200 4.99 15.47 -3.53
CA ILE A 200 4.32 16.79 -3.46
C ILE A 200 2.88 16.71 -4.00
N SER A 201 2.69 16.16 -5.20
CA SER A 201 1.38 16.16 -5.89
C SER A 201 0.69 14.81 -5.72
N ASN A 202 -0.33 14.77 -4.87
CA ASN A 202 -1.22 13.62 -4.68
C ASN A 202 -2.68 14.04 -4.91
N PRO A 203 -3.56 13.13 -5.38
CA PRO A 203 -4.96 13.48 -5.60
C PRO A 203 -5.65 13.84 -4.30
N THR A 204 -6.49 14.88 -4.36
CA THR A 204 -7.47 15.14 -3.31
C THR A 204 -8.67 14.23 -3.54
N ILE A 205 -9.04 13.45 -2.53
CA ILE A 205 -10.14 12.49 -2.57
C ILE A 205 -11.32 13.04 -1.76
N ILE A 206 -12.48 13.13 -2.42
CA ILE A 206 -13.72 13.65 -1.83
C ILE A 206 -14.19 12.78 -0.65
N GLY A 207 -14.46 13.43 0.48
CA GLY A 207 -14.86 12.80 1.74
C GLY A 207 -13.71 12.22 2.55
N PHE A 208 -12.45 12.54 2.22
CA PHE A 208 -11.29 11.88 2.80
C PHE A 208 -10.16 12.83 3.20
N ASN A 209 -9.61 13.62 2.26
CA ASN A 209 -8.57 14.65 2.53
C ASN A 209 -8.92 16.01 1.90
N ASP A 210 -10.20 16.24 1.60
CA ASP A 210 -10.73 17.40 0.88
C ASP A 210 -10.95 18.64 1.74
N LYS A 211 -11.04 18.50 3.07
CA LYS A 211 -11.29 19.63 3.99
C LYS A 211 -10.25 20.75 3.90
N ASN A 212 -8.99 20.42 3.59
CA ASN A 212 -7.87 21.36 3.48
C ASN A 212 -7.06 21.10 2.21
N ALA A 213 -7.74 20.83 1.09
CA ALA A 213 -7.10 20.52 -0.17
C ALA A 213 -6.15 21.67 -0.61
N PRO A 214 -4.89 21.39 -0.97
CA PRO A 214 -4.00 22.41 -1.51
C PRO A 214 -4.54 22.93 -2.86
N PRO A 215 -4.22 24.19 -3.23
CA PRO A 215 -4.57 24.69 -4.56
C PRO A 215 -3.87 23.85 -5.64
N GLY A 216 -4.57 23.56 -6.74
CA GLY A 216 -4.03 22.78 -7.85
C GLY A 216 -5.08 21.85 -8.47
N PRO A 217 -4.90 20.52 -8.41
CA PRO A 217 -5.76 19.57 -9.11
C PRO A 217 -7.17 19.53 -8.49
N LYS A 218 -8.19 19.38 -9.34
CA LYS A 218 -9.57 19.18 -8.89
C LYS A 218 -9.64 17.92 -8.01
N PRO A 219 -10.41 17.95 -6.91
CA PRO A 219 -10.71 16.76 -6.15
C PRO A 219 -11.34 15.68 -7.05
N VAL A 220 -10.95 14.43 -6.83
CA VAL A 220 -11.50 13.27 -7.52
C VAL A 220 -12.39 12.47 -6.58
N ASP A 221 -13.31 11.73 -7.18
CA ASP A 221 -14.21 10.88 -6.43
C ASP A 221 -13.48 9.74 -5.71
N ARG A 222 -13.99 9.33 -4.55
CA ARG A 222 -13.42 8.24 -3.74
C ARG A 222 -13.35 6.89 -4.45
N SER A 223 -14.22 6.63 -5.43
CA SER A 223 -14.20 5.40 -6.24
C SER A 223 -12.96 5.27 -7.11
N VAL A 224 -12.25 6.37 -7.39
CA VAL A 224 -10.96 6.34 -8.09
C VAL A 224 -9.89 5.61 -7.28
N LEU A 225 -9.98 5.64 -5.95
CA LEU A 225 -9.00 5.03 -5.04
C LEU A 225 -9.56 3.78 -4.33
N LEU A 226 -10.83 3.81 -3.94
CA LEU A 226 -11.47 2.78 -3.12
C LEU A 226 -12.49 2.00 -3.95
N THR A 227 -12.15 0.76 -4.27
CA THR A 227 -13.03 -0.15 -5.01
C THR A 227 -14.38 -0.34 -4.32
N GLY A 228 -15.47 -0.37 -5.09
CA GLY A 228 -16.82 -0.60 -4.58
C GLY A 228 -17.47 0.60 -3.89
N GLN A 229 -16.79 1.75 -3.79
CA GLN A 229 -17.42 3.00 -3.36
C GLN A 229 -18.29 3.57 -4.48
N LEU A 230 -19.42 4.17 -4.11
CA LEU A 230 -20.30 4.84 -5.07
C LEU A 230 -19.63 6.10 -5.60
N HIS A 231 -19.77 6.32 -6.91
CA HIS A 231 -19.37 7.55 -7.56
C HIS A 231 -20.24 8.71 -7.06
N ILE A 232 -19.62 9.72 -6.44
CA ILE A 232 -20.29 10.97 -6.11
C ILE A 232 -20.10 11.89 -7.32
N GLU A 233 -21.13 11.98 -8.17
CA GLU A 233 -21.21 13.09 -9.11
C GLU A 233 -21.25 14.38 -8.29
N SER A 234 -20.21 15.22 -8.42
CA SER A 234 -20.33 16.58 -7.92
C SER A 234 -21.42 17.24 -8.77
N CYS A 235 -22.58 17.51 -8.19
CA CYS A 235 -23.46 18.51 -8.77
C CYS A 235 -22.62 19.77 -8.94
N CYS A 236 -22.29 20.12 -10.18
CA CYS A 236 -22.12 21.52 -10.54
C CYS A 236 -23.41 22.20 -10.10
N ALA A 237 -23.42 22.76 -8.89
CA ALA A 237 -24.33 23.84 -8.59
C ALA A 237 -23.88 24.98 -9.49
N SER A 238 -24.43 25.01 -10.70
CA SER A 238 -24.39 26.16 -11.58
C SER A 238 -24.86 27.35 -10.75
N ALA A 239 -23.93 28.27 -10.50
CA ALA A 239 -24.29 29.62 -10.14
C ALA A 239 -25.03 30.21 -11.35
N CYS A 240 -26.36 30.25 -11.25
CA CYS A 240 -27.20 31.24 -11.88
C CYS A 240 -27.71 32.18 -10.79
#